data_AF-A0A2D9RUB1-F1
#
_entry.id   AF-A0A2D9RUB1-F1
#
_cell.length_a   1.000
_cell.length_b   1.000
_cell.length_c   1.000
_cell.angle_alpha   90.00
_cell.angle_beta   90.00
_cell.angle_gamma   90.00
#
_symmetry.space_group_name_H-M   'P 1'
#
loop_
_entity.id
_entity.type
_entity.pdbx_description
1 polymer ?
#
loop_
_entity_poly.entity_id
_entity_poly.type
_entity_poly.pdbx_seq_one_letter_code
_entity_poly.pdbx_strand_id
1 'polypeptide(L)' 'MTKKEYRIEVVTESALSTFFLGSAKMPTRKIEETMNRFGLQGWEVVFQVIEKRRMLLFWNREAMVITFSRELKD' A
#
# COMPACT_ATOMS: atom_id res chain seq x y z
N MET A 1 6.19 18.18 21.88
CA MET A 1 5.81 17.08 20.97
C MET A 1 5.64 17.69 19.60
N THR A 2 6.43 17.30 18.60
CA THR A 2 6.27 17.81 17.22
C THR A 2 4.92 17.37 16.69
N LYS A 3 4.18 18.27 16.02
CA LYS A 3 2.91 17.91 15.37
C LYS A 3 3.23 16.96 14.21
N LYS A 4 2.38 15.95 14.00
CA LYS A 4 2.57 14.95 12.94
C LYS A 4 1.45 15.00 11.91
N GLU A 5 1.82 14.80 10.65
CA GLU A 5 0.91 14.52 9.55
C GLU A 5 0.94 13.02 9.26
N TYR A 6 -0.21 12.42 8.97
CA TYR A 6 -0.34 11.00 8.63
C TYR A 6 -0.93 10.83 7.24
N ARG A 7 -0.49 9.78 6.55
CA ARG A 7 -0.98 9.41 5.23
C ARG A 7 -1.16 7.90 5.12
N ILE A 8 -2.23 7.46 4.48
CA ILE A 8 -2.53 6.05 4.26
C ILE A 8 -2.51 5.78 2.75
N GLU A 9 -1.76 4.76 2.35
CA GLU A 9 -1.69 4.29 0.98
C GLU A 9 -2.16 2.85 0.88
N VAL A 10 -3.06 2.58 -0.06
CA VAL A 10 -3.62 1.24 -0.30
C VAL A 10 -3.14 0.76 -1.65
N VAL A 11 -2.16 -0.15 -1.65
CA VAL A 11 -1.60 -0.74 -2.86
C VAL A 11 -2.31 -2.05 -3.15
N THR A 12 -2.90 -2.15 -4.33
CA THR A 12 -3.63 -3.34 -4.80
C THR A 12 -3.19 -3.69 -6.22
N GLU A 13 -3.28 -4.98 -6.58
CA GLU A 13 -3.04 -5.44 -7.96
C GLU A 13 -4.14 -4.97 -8.90
N SER A 14 -3.79 -4.36 -10.04
CA SER A 14 -4.74 -4.07 -11.11
C SER A 14 -5.50 -5.33 -11.56
N ALA A 15 -6.83 -5.25 -11.64
CA ALA A 15 -7.72 -6.37 -11.98
C ALA A 15 -7.40 -7.09 -13.32
N LEU A 16 -6.57 -6.49 -14.17
CA LEU A 16 -6.15 -7.05 -15.45
C LEU A 16 -5.10 -8.17 -15.32
N SER A 17 -4.30 -8.22 -14.23
CA SER A 17 -3.29 -9.28 -14.04
C SER A 17 -3.88 -10.59 -13.49
N THR A 18 -4.94 -10.50 -12.69
CA THR A 18 -5.59 -11.66 -12.06
C THR A 18 -6.39 -12.52 -13.06
N PHE A 19 -6.77 -11.96 -14.22
CA PHE A 19 -7.52 -12.68 -15.24
C PHE A 19 -6.70 -13.73 -16.01
N PHE A 20 -5.35 -13.69 -15.96
CA PHE A 20 -4.51 -14.55 -16.79
C PHE A 20 -3.63 -15.56 -16.03
N LEU A 21 -3.33 -15.39 -14.73
CA LEU A 21 -2.39 -16.25 -14.01
C LEU A 21 -2.86 -16.49 -12.57
N GLY A 22 -3.31 -17.71 -12.27
CA GLY A 22 -4.03 -18.15 -11.07
C GLY A 22 -3.34 -18.05 -9.70
N SER A 23 -2.45 -17.10 -9.47
CA SER A 23 -2.02 -16.68 -8.13
C SER A 23 -1.33 -15.33 -8.26
N ALA A 24 -2.12 -14.28 -8.12
CA ALA A 24 -1.64 -12.93 -8.33
C ALA A 24 -0.89 -12.49 -7.05
N LYS A 25 0.43 -12.23 -7.19
CA LYS A 25 1.35 -11.92 -6.09
C LYS A 25 1.31 -10.42 -5.82
N MET A 26 1.42 -10.03 -4.55
CA MET A 26 1.51 -8.61 -4.17
C MET A 26 2.49 -7.85 -5.07
N PRO A 27 2.12 -6.67 -5.63
CA PRO A 27 2.91 -5.99 -6.64
C PRO A 27 4.10 -5.26 -6.00
N THR A 28 5.15 -6.00 -5.61
CA THR A 28 6.31 -5.51 -4.84
C THR A 28 6.92 -4.26 -5.46
N ARG A 29 7.11 -4.23 -6.78
CA ARG A 29 7.64 -3.05 -7.48
C ARG A 29 6.81 -1.79 -7.24
N LYS A 30 5.48 -1.90 -7.29
CA LYS A 30 4.57 -0.76 -7.04
C LYS A 30 4.64 -0.31 -5.58
N ILE A 31 4.84 -1.25 -4.65
CA ILE A 31 5.04 -0.94 -3.23
C ILE A 31 6.36 -0.19 -3.04
N GLU A 32 7.46 -0.69 -3.61
CA GLU A 32 8.78 -0.04 -3.58
C GLU A 32 8.74 1.37 -4.17
N GLU A 33 8.15 1.54 -5.35
CA GLU A 33 7.96 2.85 -6.00
C GLU A 33 7.14 3.81 -5.11
N THR A 34 6.09 3.29 -4.46
CA THR A 34 5.27 4.07 -3.52
C THR A 34 6.08 4.51 -2.29
N MET A 35 6.80 3.58 -1.67
CA MET A 35 7.62 3.84 -0.48
C MET A 35 8.77 4.80 -0.79
N ASN A 36 9.49 4.61 -1.89
CA ASN A 36 10.59 5.48 -2.30
C ASN A 36 10.09 6.91 -2.58
N ARG A 37 8.96 7.05 -3.28
CA ARG A 37 8.34 8.37 -3.53
C ARG A 37 8.04 9.12 -2.23
N PHE A 38 7.50 8.43 -1.22
CA PHE A 38 7.19 9.05 0.08
C PHE A 38 8.43 9.28 0.93
N GLY A 39 9.41 8.37 0.90
CA GLY A 39 10.72 8.58 1.53
C GLY A 39 11.42 9.83 1.01
N LEU A 40 11.41 10.06 -0.32
CA LEU A 40 11.93 11.28 -0.94
C LEU A 40 11.22 12.57 -0.49
N GLN A 41 9.97 12.45 -0.02
CA GLN A 41 9.17 13.57 0.49
C GLN A 41 9.28 13.73 2.03
N GLY A 42 10.17 12.97 2.67
CA GLY A 42 10.40 13.02 4.12
C GLY A 42 9.35 12.29 4.95
N TRP A 43 8.62 11.34 4.36
CA TRP A 43 7.70 10.49 5.10
C TRP A 43 8.39 9.22 5.59
N GLU A 44 8.02 8.78 6.78
CA GLU A 44 8.47 7.56 7.41
C GLU A 44 7.33 6.54 7.48
N VAL A 45 7.65 5.25 7.30
CA VAL A 45 6.67 4.17 7.46
C VAL A 45 6.43 3.93 8.95
N VAL A 46 5.16 4.01 9.35
CA VAL A 46 4.72 3.72 10.72
C VAL A 46 4.29 2.26 10.85
N PHE A 47 3.53 1.77 9.86
CA PHE A 47 2.87 0.47 9.95
C PHE A 47 2.47 -0.03 8.55
N GLN A 48 2.49 -1.36 8.38
CA GLN A 48 2.06 -2.05 7.17
C GLN A 48 1.19 -3.25 7.53
N VAL A 49 0.10 -3.46 6.79
CA VAL A 49 -0.74 -4.66 6.90
C VAL A 49 -1.20 -5.14 5.54
N ILE A 50 -1.32 -6.46 5.40
CA ILE A 50 -1.95 -7.09 4.23
C ILE A 50 -3.39 -7.44 4.60
N GLU A 51 -4.34 -6.84 3.88
CA GLU A 51 -5.75 -7.15 3.96
C GLU A 51 -6.15 -8.10 2.84
N LYS A 52 -6.88 -9.15 3.19
CA LYS A 52 -7.57 -10.01 2.21
C LYS A 52 -9.01 -9.55 2.07
N ARG A 53 -9.39 -9.07 0.90
CA ARG A 53 -10.76 -8.64 0.60
C ARG A 53 -11.46 -9.70 -0.23
N ARG A 54 -12.55 -10.25 0.32
CA ARG A 54 -13.42 -11.21 -0.38
C ARG A 54 -14.21 -10.49 -1.46
N MET A 55 -14.15 -11.01 -2.68
CA MET A 55 -14.98 -10.60 -3.81
C MET A 55 -16.06 -11.68 -4.06
N LEU A 56 -16.88 -11.50 -5.10
CA LEU A 56 -17.95 -12.43 -5.45
C LEU A 56 -17.42 -13.84 -5.76
N LEU A 57 -18.31 -14.83 -5.61
CA LEU A 57 -18.15 -16.25 -5.96
C LEU A 57 -16.96 -16.95 -5.29
N PHE A 58 -15.71 -16.72 -5.69
CA PHE A 58 -14.50 -17.22 -5.00
C PHE A 58 -13.27 -16.31 -5.15
N TRP A 59 -13.44 -15.12 -5.75
CA TRP A 59 -12.32 -14.21 -5.98
C TRP A 59 -11.92 -13.56 -4.65
N ASN A 60 -10.63 -13.51 -4.36
CA ASN A 60 -10.07 -12.73 -3.26
C ASN A 60 -8.99 -11.82 -3.83
N ARG A 61 -8.92 -10.58 -3.33
CA ARG A 61 -7.86 -9.63 -3.68
C ARG A 61 -7.10 -9.25 -2.43
N GLU A 62 -5.79 -9.29 -2.50
CA GLU A 62 -4.92 -8.77 -1.45
C GLU A 62 -4.70 -7.26 -1.66
N ALA A 63 -4.68 -6.52 -0.56
CA ALA A 63 -4.35 -5.11 -0.50
C ALA A 63 -3.29 -4.91 0.57
N MET A 64 -2.22 -4.18 0.25
CA MET A 64 -1.29 -3.69 1.26
C MET A 64 -1.71 -2.29 1.68
N VAL A 65 -1.97 -2.12 2.98
CA VAL A 65 -2.21 -0.82 3.59
C VAL A 65 -0.93 -0.37 4.27
N ILE A 66 -0.41 0.78 3.86
CA ILE A 66 0.81 1.37 4.39
C ILE A 66 0.45 2.70 5.04
N THR A 67 0.79 2.85 6.31
CA THR A 67 0.65 4.12 7.04
C THR A 67 1.99 4.80 7.11
N PHE A 68 2.03 6.04 6.65
CA PHE A 68 3.16 6.94 6.72
C PHE A 68 2.91 8.05 7.74
N SER A 69 3.99 8.58 8.32
CA SER A 69 3.96 9.82 9.09
C SER A 69 5.12 10.73 8.72
N ARG A 70 4.94 12.03 8.90
CA ARG A 70 6.03 13.00 8.89
C ARG A 70 5.76 14.10 9.90
N GLU A 71 6.80 14.84 10.26
CA GLU A 71 6.63 16.06 11.05
C GLU A 71 5.93 17.16 10.22
N LEU A 72 5.00 17.86 10.84
CA LEU A 72 4.41 19.07 10.26
C LEU A 72 5.46 20.17 10.33
N LYS A 73 5.78 20.76 9.18
CA LYS A 73 6.57 21.99 9.14
C LYS A 73 5.63 23.15 9.52
N ASP A 74 6.05 23.94 10.50
CA ASP A 74 5.34 25.16 10.92
C ASP A 74 5.27 26.20 9.79
#